data_AF-A0A1W9LJK7-F1
#
_entry.id   AF-A0A1W9LJK7-F1
#
_cell.length_a   1.000
_cell.length_b   1.000
_cell.length_c   1.000
_cell.angle_alpha   90.00
_cell.angle_beta   90.00
_cell.angle_gamma   90.00
#
_symmetry.space_group_name_H-M   'P 1'
#
loop_
_entity.id
_entity.type
_entity.pdbx_description
1 polymer ?
#
loop_
_entity_poly.entity_id
_entity_poly.type
_entity_poly.pdbx_seq_one_letter_code
_entity_poly.pdbx_strand_id
1 'polypeptide(L)'
;MSLRYYFAKAQKTLNIIAPYDRTILEKRCRSIQIAEEQLQAAGRTAFLRCYSGCEGLCCRNLEIDAVIGFSDFIYLLTVERQLQESISTCLKHENRIFASDCIFLLNGKGPCLFPPTSRPEVCITTFCTDVEPVKLEIRCVKSQFMKLNLYLFFLRAKMLINRIYSHLQA
;
A
#
# COMPACT_ATOMS: atom_id res chain seq x y z
N MET A 1 13.17 -3.28 -7.84
CA MET A 1 12.11 -4.10 -8.49
C MET A 1 10.95 -3.16 -8.71
N SER A 2 10.32 -3.21 -9.88
CA SER A 2 9.36 -2.17 -10.25
C SER A 2 7.98 -2.33 -9.59
N LEU A 3 7.24 -1.23 -9.45
CA LEU A 3 5.83 -1.25 -9.07
C LEU A 3 4.99 -2.17 -9.96
N ARG A 4 5.20 -2.15 -11.29
CA ARG A 4 4.48 -3.07 -12.20
C ARG A 4 4.63 -4.53 -11.79
N TYR A 5 5.84 -4.94 -11.40
CA TYR A 5 6.11 -6.28 -10.92
C TYR A 5 5.40 -6.54 -9.58
N TYR A 6 5.47 -5.62 -8.62
CA TYR A 6 4.79 -5.78 -7.33
C TYR A 6 3.27 -5.85 -7.47
N PHE A 7 2.68 -5.03 -8.33
CA PHE A 7 1.26 -5.02 -8.63
C PHE A 7 0.79 -6.34 -9.24
N ALA A 8 1.45 -6.79 -10.32
CA ALA A 8 1.12 -8.06 -10.97
C ALA A 8 1.28 -9.25 -10.00
N LYS A 9 2.31 -9.21 -9.16
CA LYS A 9 2.53 -10.22 -8.13
C LYS A 9 1.43 -10.20 -7.06
N ALA A 10 1.00 -9.03 -6.61
CA ALA A 10 -0.09 -8.88 -5.64
C ALA A 10 -1.40 -9.45 -6.19
N GLN A 11 -1.76 -9.09 -7.43
CA GLN A 11 -2.94 -9.66 -8.11
C GLN A 11 -2.87 -11.19 -8.17
N LYS A 12 -1.72 -11.73 -8.61
CA LYS A 12 -1.53 -13.18 -8.67
C LYS A 12 -1.70 -13.84 -7.30
N THR A 13 -1.12 -13.26 -6.25
CA THR A 13 -1.26 -13.79 -4.88
C THR A 13 -2.71 -13.77 -4.41
N LEU A 14 -3.45 -12.68 -4.66
CA LEU A 14 -4.86 -12.57 -4.28
C LEU A 14 -5.78 -13.50 -5.07
N ASN A 15 -5.41 -13.88 -6.29
CA ASN A 15 -6.20 -14.79 -7.12
C ASN A 15 -6.04 -16.27 -6.71
N ILE A 16 -4.94 -16.64 -6.05
CA ILE A 16 -4.63 -18.02 -5.68
C ILE A 16 -4.75 -18.31 -4.17
N ILE A 17 -5.02 -17.28 -3.36
CA ILE A 17 -5.16 -17.43 -1.91
C ILE A 17 -6.41 -18.25 -1.58
N ALA A 18 -6.29 -19.17 -0.62
CA ALA A 18 -7.43 -19.96 -0.17
C ALA A 18 -8.48 -19.08 0.54
N PRO A 19 -9.78 -19.45 0.51
CA PRO A 19 -10.84 -18.65 1.14
C PRO A 19 -10.58 -18.34 2.63
N TYR A 20 -10.08 -19.31 3.40
CA TYR A 20 -9.72 -19.12 4.80
C TYR A 20 -8.62 -18.07 5.00
N ASP A 21 -7.56 -18.15 4.19
CA ASP A 21 -6.45 -17.20 4.22
C ASP A 21 -6.92 -15.79 3.78
N ARG A 22 -7.89 -15.72 2.86
CA ARG A 22 -8.54 -14.46 2.46
C ARG A 22 -9.24 -13.76 3.62
N THR A 23 -10.01 -14.49 4.43
CA THR A 23 -10.66 -13.92 5.62
C THR A 23 -9.66 -13.38 6.64
N ILE A 24 -8.53 -14.08 6.84
CA ILE A 24 -7.46 -13.61 7.73
C ILE A 24 -6.83 -12.32 7.16
N LEU A 25 -6.54 -12.30 5.86
CA LEU A 25 -5.98 -11.15 5.18
C LEU A 25 -6.91 -9.92 5.31
N GLU A 26 -8.20 -10.09 5.08
CA GLU A 26 -9.21 -9.02 5.22
C GLU A 26 -9.23 -8.48 6.66
N LYS A 27 -9.18 -9.35 7.68
CA LYS A 27 -9.10 -8.93 9.09
C LYS A 27 -7.84 -8.11 9.40
N ARG A 28 -6.69 -8.49 8.82
CA ARG A 28 -5.44 -7.74 8.97
C ARG A 28 -5.52 -6.38 8.29
N CYS A 29 -6.04 -6.34 7.07
CA CYS A 29 -6.24 -5.07 6.34
C CYS A 29 -7.23 -4.15 7.07
N ARG A 30 -8.29 -4.69 7.68
CA ARG A 30 -9.20 -3.90 8.52
C ARG A 30 -8.51 -3.30 9.74
N SER A 31 -7.55 -4.03 10.33
CA SER A 31 -6.76 -3.52 11.46
C SER A 31 -5.83 -2.37 11.03
N ILE A 32 -5.35 -2.39 9.78
CA ILE A 32 -4.61 -1.26 9.19
C ILE A 32 -5.56 -0.07 9.01
N GLN A 33 -6.71 -0.25 8.35
CA GLN A 33 -7.69 0.83 8.17
C GLN A 33 -8.07 1.54 9.47
N ILE A 34 -8.31 0.79 10.55
CA ILE A 34 -8.60 1.37 11.88
C ILE A 34 -7.43 2.23 12.38
N ALA A 35 -6.19 1.77 12.20
CA ALA A 35 -5.00 2.55 12.59
C ALA A 35 -4.82 3.79 11.70
N GLU A 36 -5.14 3.68 10.40
CA GLU A 36 -5.14 4.82 9.46
C GLU A 36 -6.20 5.87 9.83
N GLU A 37 -7.41 5.44 10.19
CA GLU A 37 -8.50 6.31 10.66
C GLU A 37 -8.09 7.05 11.95
N GLN A 38 -7.45 6.36 12.90
CA GLN A 38 -6.92 6.95 14.13
C GLN A 38 -5.82 7.97 13.84
N LEU A 39 -4.87 7.62 12.97
CA LEU A 39 -3.80 8.51 12.53
C LEU A 39 -4.37 9.76 11.84
N GLN A 40 -5.35 9.59 10.95
CA GLN A 40 -6.00 10.69 10.26
C GLN A 40 -6.77 11.59 11.23
N ALA A 41 -7.42 11.03 12.25
CA ALA A 41 -8.13 11.80 13.27
C ALA A 41 -7.16 12.63 14.13
N ALA A 42 -6.07 12.02 14.62
CA ALA A 42 -5.06 12.68 15.42
C ALA A 42 -4.26 13.73 14.62
N GLY A 43 -3.98 13.42 13.35
CA GLY A 43 -3.21 14.27 12.44
C GLY A 43 -4.03 15.21 11.57
N ARG A 44 -5.33 15.41 11.85
CA ARG A 44 -6.28 16.05 10.91
C ARG A 44 -5.76 17.36 10.31
N THR A 45 -5.14 18.23 11.11
CA THR A 45 -4.57 19.50 10.65
C THR A 45 -3.32 19.32 9.79
N ALA A 46 -2.43 18.39 10.13
CA ALA A 46 -1.24 18.06 9.35
C ALA A 46 -1.61 17.38 8.02
N PHE A 47 -2.58 16.47 8.05
CA PHE A 47 -3.12 15.82 6.88
C PHE A 47 -3.90 16.75 5.97
N LEU A 48 -4.72 17.67 6.49
CA LEU A 48 -5.37 18.69 5.67
C LEU A 48 -4.34 19.48 4.87
N ARG A 49 -3.23 19.91 5.48
CA ARG A 49 -2.16 20.59 4.74
C ARG A 49 -1.50 19.68 3.70
N CYS A 50 -1.35 18.39 3.96
CA CYS A 50 -0.84 17.43 2.97
C CYS A 50 -1.85 17.16 1.83
N TYR A 51 -3.15 17.14 2.13
CA TYR A 51 -4.23 16.80 1.20
C TYR A 51 -4.71 17.98 0.36
N SER A 52 -4.78 19.18 0.92
CA SER A 52 -5.25 20.40 0.24
C SER A 52 -4.14 21.40 -0.05
N GLY A 53 -2.97 21.29 0.61
CA GLY A 53 -1.91 22.30 0.57
C GLY A 53 -0.55 21.84 0.07
N CYS A 54 -0.29 20.53 -0.07
CA CYS A 54 0.85 20.08 -0.86
C CYS A 54 0.38 20.00 -2.31
N GLU A 55 0.94 20.87 -3.15
CA GLU A 55 0.89 20.77 -4.62
C GLU A 55 1.63 19.51 -5.14
N GLY A 56 1.55 18.40 -4.40
CA GLY A 56 2.31 17.19 -4.60
C GLY A 56 3.73 17.20 -4.07
N LEU A 57 4.16 18.09 -3.16
CA LEU A 57 5.57 18.14 -2.72
C LEU A 57 6.12 16.80 -2.20
N CYS A 58 5.37 16.05 -1.38
CA CYS A 58 5.74 14.68 -0.95
C CYS A 58 5.65 13.64 -2.07
N CYS A 59 5.08 14.02 -3.20
CA CYS A 59 4.86 13.21 -4.38
C CYS A 59 5.73 13.66 -5.57
N ARG A 60 6.56 14.70 -5.44
CA ARG A 60 7.47 15.18 -6.50
C ARG A 60 8.85 14.55 -6.31
N ASN A 61 9.55 14.30 -7.41
CA ASN A 61 10.91 13.73 -7.42
C ASN A 61 11.05 12.50 -6.50
N LEU A 62 10.08 11.58 -6.58
CA LEU A 62 10.00 10.44 -5.70
C LEU A 62 10.57 9.19 -6.38
N GLU A 63 11.44 8.47 -5.67
CA GLU A 63 11.73 7.08 -6.01
C GLU A 63 10.56 6.21 -5.54
N ILE A 64 9.54 6.11 -6.37
CA ILE A 64 8.25 5.50 -5.99
C ILE A 64 8.36 4.01 -5.64
N ASP A 65 9.37 3.30 -6.18
CA ASP A 65 9.70 1.92 -5.84
C ASP A 65 10.16 1.77 -4.36
N ALA A 66 10.66 2.85 -3.73
CA ALA A 66 11.01 2.89 -2.31
C ALA A 66 9.81 3.23 -1.41
N VAL A 67 8.73 3.76 -1.98
CA VAL A 67 7.55 4.21 -1.24
C VAL A 67 6.41 3.19 -1.26
N ILE A 68 6.26 2.45 -2.36
CA ILE A 68 5.15 1.52 -2.54
C ILE A 68 5.71 0.14 -2.92
N GLY A 69 5.47 -0.83 -2.05
CA GLY A 69 5.91 -2.19 -2.21
C GLY A 69 4.78 -3.19 -2.48
N PHE A 70 5.17 -4.46 -2.45
CA PHE A 70 4.26 -5.59 -2.60
C PHE A 70 3.14 -5.62 -1.55
N SER A 71 3.47 -5.36 -0.28
CA SER A 71 2.50 -5.34 0.82
C SER A 71 1.46 -4.23 0.66
N ASP A 72 1.86 -3.08 0.14
CA ASP A 72 0.95 -1.96 -0.14
C ASP A 72 -0.06 -2.35 -1.22
N PHE A 73 0.38 -3.00 -2.30
CA PHE A 73 -0.56 -3.48 -3.31
C PHE A 73 -1.47 -4.58 -2.81
N ILE A 74 -0.99 -5.50 -1.96
CA ILE A 74 -1.86 -6.49 -1.32
C ILE A 74 -2.92 -5.79 -0.47
N TYR A 75 -2.51 -4.81 0.35
CA TYR A 75 -3.42 -4.03 1.18
C TYR A 75 -4.46 -3.30 0.31
N LEU A 76 -4.01 -2.46 -0.60
CA LEU A 76 -4.87 -1.66 -1.49
C LEU A 76 -5.83 -2.52 -2.30
N LEU A 77 -5.37 -3.60 -2.93
CA LEU A 77 -6.25 -4.48 -3.71
C LEU A 77 -7.20 -5.30 -2.84
N THR A 78 -6.92 -5.44 -1.54
CA THR A 78 -7.85 -6.11 -0.61
C THR A 78 -8.98 -5.17 -0.21
N VAL A 79 -8.67 -3.92 0.13
CA VAL A 79 -9.65 -2.95 0.66
C VAL A 79 -10.33 -2.09 -0.41
N GLU A 80 -9.66 -1.87 -1.53
CA GLU A 80 -10.07 -0.94 -2.60
C GLU A 80 -10.02 -1.64 -3.97
N ARG A 81 -10.75 -2.76 -4.11
CA ARG A 81 -10.74 -3.59 -5.32
C ARG A 81 -11.03 -2.80 -6.60
N GLN A 82 -11.89 -1.79 -6.52
CA GLN A 82 -12.24 -0.87 -7.60
C GLN A 82 -11.05 -0.07 -8.14
N LEU A 83 -9.98 0.13 -7.35
CA LEU A 83 -8.80 0.88 -7.80
C LEU A 83 -7.89 0.07 -8.73
N GLN A 84 -8.14 -1.23 -8.89
CA GLN A 84 -7.28 -2.11 -9.67
C GLN A 84 -7.05 -1.61 -11.10
N GLU A 85 -8.10 -1.17 -11.79
CA GLU A 85 -8.00 -0.67 -13.16
C GLU A 85 -7.28 0.68 -13.24
N SER A 86 -7.59 1.59 -12.32
CA SER A 86 -6.94 2.90 -12.22
C SER A 86 -5.45 2.76 -11.94
N ILE A 87 -5.06 1.89 -11.00
CA ILE A 87 -3.66 1.58 -10.68
C ILE A 87 -2.95 1.01 -11.92
N SER A 88 -3.58 0.04 -12.59
CA SER A 88 -3.04 -0.56 -13.82
C SER A 88 -2.79 0.48 -14.91
N THR A 89 -3.71 1.45 -15.06
CA THR A 89 -3.57 2.54 -16.03
C THR A 89 -2.41 3.47 -15.67
N CYS A 90 -2.30 3.91 -14.41
CA CYS A 90 -1.17 4.71 -13.93
C CYS A 90 0.18 4.01 -14.17
N LEU A 91 0.24 2.70 -13.91
CA LEU A 91 1.47 1.91 -14.06
C LEU A 91 1.95 1.78 -15.51
N LYS A 92 1.13 2.08 -16.52
CA LYS A 92 1.59 2.16 -17.93
C LYS A 92 2.57 3.31 -18.15
N HIS A 93 2.53 4.32 -17.29
CA HIS A 93 3.39 5.51 -17.33
C HIS A 93 4.56 5.43 -16.34
N GLU A 94 4.82 4.25 -15.75
CA GLU A 94 5.96 4.01 -14.87
C GLU A 94 7.28 4.33 -15.60
N ASN A 95 7.97 5.40 -15.20
CA ASN A 95 9.31 5.70 -15.65
C ASN A 95 10.32 5.30 -14.55
N ARG A 96 11.27 4.44 -14.88
CA ARG A 96 12.22 3.85 -13.93
C ARG A 96 13.59 4.53 -13.91
N ILE A 97 13.82 5.43 -14.86
CA ILE A 97 15.16 5.98 -15.12
C ILE A 97 15.41 7.24 -14.30
N PHE A 98 14.35 7.96 -13.91
CA PHE A 98 14.45 9.23 -13.19
C PHE A 98 13.43 9.31 -12.07
N ALA A 99 13.78 10.01 -11.00
CA ALA A 99 12.81 10.45 -10.00
C ALA A 99 11.78 11.33 -10.69
N SER A 100 10.51 10.95 -10.60
CA SER A 100 9.40 11.65 -11.25
C SER A 100 8.32 12.00 -10.22
N ASP A 101 7.36 12.81 -10.65
CA ASP A 101 6.14 12.98 -9.89
C ASP A 101 5.41 11.63 -9.76
N CYS A 102 4.69 11.46 -8.65
CA CYS A 102 3.98 10.23 -8.34
C CYS A 102 2.93 9.97 -9.42
N ILE A 103 3.03 8.81 -10.07
CA ILE A 103 2.14 8.37 -11.15
C ILE A 103 0.68 8.17 -10.71
N PHE A 104 0.42 8.20 -9.39
CA PHE A 104 -0.92 8.09 -8.80
C PHE A 104 -1.59 9.45 -8.55
N LEU A 105 -0.95 10.57 -8.91
CA LEU A 105 -1.61 11.88 -8.92
C LEU A 105 -2.47 12.04 -10.18
N LEU A 106 -3.74 12.42 -10.00
CA LEU A 106 -4.58 12.79 -11.13
C LEU A 106 -3.96 14.00 -11.86
N ASN A 107 -3.80 13.89 -13.18
CA ASN A 107 -3.15 14.88 -14.03
C ASN A 107 -1.73 15.31 -13.57
N GLY A 108 -1.02 14.47 -12.81
CA GLY A 108 0.31 14.77 -12.28
C GLY A 108 0.37 15.86 -11.20
N LYS A 109 -0.78 16.43 -10.82
CA LYS A 109 -0.86 17.53 -9.83
C LYS A 109 -1.82 17.27 -8.66
N GLY A 110 -2.79 16.37 -8.84
CA GLY A 110 -3.68 15.90 -7.79
C GLY A 110 -5.17 15.97 -8.16
N PRO A 111 -6.06 15.43 -7.30
CA PRO A 111 -5.77 14.69 -6.06
C PRO A 111 -5.13 13.32 -6.30
N CYS A 112 -4.60 12.70 -5.25
CA CYS A 112 -4.10 11.32 -5.32
C CYS A 112 -5.26 10.35 -5.58
N LEU A 113 -5.00 9.32 -6.38
CA LEU A 113 -5.94 8.23 -6.64
C LEU A 113 -6.30 7.45 -5.36
N PHE A 114 -5.37 7.34 -4.41
CA PHE A 114 -5.60 6.60 -3.17
C PHE A 114 -6.41 7.44 -2.17
N PRO A 115 -7.53 6.90 -1.65
CA PRO A 115 -8.37 7.62 -0.71
C PRO A 115 -7.60 7.90 0.60
N PRO A 116 -7.98 8.93 1.38
CA PRO A 116 -7.32 9.24 2.65
C PRO A 116 -7.32 8.07 3.67
N THR A 117 -8.30 7.18 3.57
CA THR A 117 -8.55 6.05 4.47
C THR A 117 -7.93 4.74 3.99
N SER A 118 -7.18 4.74 2.89
CA SER A 118 -6.47 3.54 2.39
C SER A 118 -5.28 3.98 1.53
N ARG A 119 -4.09 4.00 2.13
CA ARG A 119 -2.86 4.47 1.47
C ARG A 119 -1.69 3.51 1.69
N PRO A 120 -0.65 3.58 0.84
CA PRO A 120 0.62 2.91 1.13
C PRO A 120 1.21 3.34 2.48
N GLU A 121 1.94 2.44 3.14
CA GLU A 121 2.50 2.65 4.49
C GLU A 121 3.31 3.94 4.55
N VAL A 122 4.25 4.12 3.63
CA VAL A 122 5.13 5.28 3.60
C VAL A 122 4.34 6.55 3.28
N CYS A 123 3.33 6.47 2.40
CA CYS A 123 2.50 7.60 2.02
C CYS A 123 1.65 8.15 3.17
N ILE A 124 1.23 7.31 4.11
CA ILE A 124 0.39 7.75 5.24
C ILE A 124 1.20 8.06 6.51
N THR A 125 2.42 7.50 6.62
CA THR A 125 3.29 7.71 7.79
C THR A 125 4.35 8.79 7.60
N THR A 126 4.48 9.35 6.40
CA THR A 126 5.42 10.42 6.08
C THR A 126 4.69 11.74 5.92
N PHE A 127 5.15 12.77 6.63
CA PHE A 127 4.56 14.10 6.63
C PHE A 127 5.59 15.14 6.18
N CYS A 128 5.10 16.23 5.59
CA CYS A 128 5.94 17.33 5.11
C CYS A 128 6.42 18.27 6.23
N THR A 129 5.88 18.17 7.44
CA THR A 129 6.20 19.02 8.59
C THR A 129 6.43 18.16 9.82
N ASP A 130 7.08 18.69 10.86
CA ASP A 130 7.20 17.98 12.13
C ASP A 130 5.81 17.79 12.77
N VAL A 131 5.56 16.58 13.26
CA VAL A 131 4.24 16.09 13.69
C VAL A 131 4.38 15.30 14.98
N GLU A 132 4.97 15.92 15.99
CA GLU A 132 5.01 15.35 17.33
C GLU A 132 3.70 14.73 17.84
N PRO A 133 2.50 15.32 17.61
CA PRO A 133 1.26 14.74 18.15
C PRO A 133 0.82 13.42 17.53
N VAL A 134 1.44 12.91 16.45
CA VAL A 134 1.00 11.66 15.78
C VAL A 134 2.03 10.54 15.77
N LYS A 135 3.14 10.68 16.51
CA LYS A 135 4.22 9.66 16.53
C LYS A 135 3.72 8.29 16.99
N LEU A 136 2.76 8.23 17.91
CA LEU A 136 2.20 6.98 18.43
C LEU A 136 1.33 6.29 17.37
N GLU A 137 0.50 7.05 16.68
CA GLU A 137 -0.40 6.58 15.63
C GLU A 137 0.40 6.11 14.41
N ILE A 138 1.48 6.82 14.05
CA ILE A 138 2.43 6.38 13.03
C ILE A 138 3.02 5.01 13.41
N ARG A 139 3.49 4.84 14.66
CA ARG A 139 4.01 3.55 15.13
C ARG A 139 2.95 2.45 15.09
N CYS A 140 1.69 2.79 15.41
CA CYS A 140 0.58 1.86 15.32
C CYS A 140 0.38 1.37 13.89
N VAL A 141 0.29 2.28 12.91
CA VAL A 141 0.17 1.93 11.48
C VAL A 141 1.34 1.05 11.04
N LYS A 142 2.59 1.46 11.31
CA LYS A 142 3.79 0.67 10.96
C LYS A 142 3.77 -0.73 11.60
N SER A 143 3.30 -0.84 12.84
CA SER A 143 3.15 -2.14 13.52
C SER A 143 2.13 -3.04 12.80
N GLN A 144 1.02 -2.49 12.31
CA GLN A 144 0.03 -3.26 11.55
C GLN A 144 0.56 -3.69 10.17
N PHE A 145 1.28 -2.82 9.47
CA PHE A 145 1.95 -3.18 8.21
C PHE A 145 3.05 -4.24 8.43
N MET A 146 3.80 -4.17 9.53
CA MET A 146 4.76 -5.22 9.90
C MET A 146 4.07 -6.58 10.13
N LYS A 147 2.92 -6.59 10.83
CA LYS A 147 2.11 -7.81 11.01
C LYS A 147 1.58 -8.35 9.68
N LEU A 148 1.15 -7.48 8.77
CA LEU A 148 0.76 -7.87 7.42
C LEU A 148 1.94 -8.49 6.67
N ASN A 149 3.10 -7.83 6.68
CA ASN A 149 4.32 -8.34 6.04
C ASN A 149 4.71 -9.72 6.55
N LEU A 150 4.68 -9.91 7.88
CA LEU A 150 4.95 -11.21 8.49
C LEU A 150 3.93 -12.27 8.05
N TYR A 151 2.63 -11.94 8.01
CA TYR A 151 1.61 -12.84 7.52
C TYR A 151 1.82 -13.21 6.04
N LEU A 152 2.13 -12.24 5.18
CA LEU A 152 2.38 -12.48 3.76
C LEU A 152 3.64 -13.34 3.53
N PHE A 153 4.65 -13.20 4.39
CA PHE A 153 5.80 -14.10 4.38
C PHE A 153 5.38 -15.55 4.64
N PHE A 154 4.61 -15.81 5.71
CA PHE A 154 4.10 -17.14 6.02
C PHE A 154 3.17 -17.70 4.94
N LEU A 155 2.29 -16.86 4.38
CA LEU A 155 1.41 -17.25 3.29
C LEU A 155 2.21 -17.73 2.07
N ARG A 156 3.29 -17.01 1.73
CA ARG A 156 4.17 -17.40 0.61
C ARG A 156 4.93 -18.69 0.88
N ALA A 157 5.41 -18.90 2.10
CA ALA A 157 6.03 -20.17 2.50
C ALA A 157 5.03 -21.33 2.35
N LYS A 158 3.80 -21.18 2.84
CA LYS A 158 2.72 -22.16 2.71
C LYS A 158 2.41 -22.50 1.24
N MET A 159 2.30 -21.48 0.39
CA MET A 159 2.06 -21.69 -1.05
C MET A 159 3.20 -22.45 -1.75
N LEU A 160 4.45 -22.20 -1.37
CA LEU A 160 5.62 -22.92 -1.91
C LEU A 160 5.60 -24.39 -1.48
N ILE A 161 5.33 -24.66 -0.20
CA ILE A 161 5.25 -26.02 0.34
C ILE A 161 4.15 -26.80 -0.38
N ASN A 162 2.94 -26.24 -0.49
CA ASN A 162 1.83 -26.89 -1.18
C ASN A 162 2.16 -27.22 -2.65
N ARG A 163 2.91 -26.36 -3.33
CA ARG A 163 3.34 -26.58 -4.71
C ARG A 163 4.33 -27.74 -4.84
N ILE A 164 5.24 -27.87 -3.89
CA ILE A 164 6.21 -29.00 -3.85
C ILE A 164 5.45 -30.30 -3.60
N TYR A 165 4.53 -30.33 -2.63
CA TYR A 165 3.70 -31.51 -2.35
C TYR A 165 2.84 -31.93 -3.55
N SER A 166 2.23 -30.99 -4.27
CA SER A 166 1.46 -31.31 -5.47
C SER A 166 2.29 -31.89 -6.62
N HIS A 167 3.59 -31.56 -6.69
CA HIS A 167 4.51 -32.12 -7.68
C HIS A 167 5.05 -33.49 -7.29
N LEU A 168 5.01 -33.85 -6.00
CA LEU A 168 5.42 -35.18 -5.51
C LEU A 168 4.29 -36.22 -5.58
N GLN A 169 3.04 -35.78 -5.78
CA GLN A 169 1.86 -36.64 -5.92
C GLN A 169 1.39 -36.81 -7.38
N ALA A 170 2.02 -36.12 -8.33
CA ALA A 170 1.76 -36.19 -9.77
C ALA A 170 2.84 -37.03 -10.46
#